data_AF-A0A0G4IJZ5-F1
#
_entry.id   AF-A0A0G4IJZ5-F1
#
_cell.length_a   1.000
_cell.length_b   1.000
_cell.length_c   1.000
_cell.angle_alpha   90.00
_cell.angle_beta   90.00
_cell.angle_gamma   90.00
#
_symmetry.space_group_name_H-M   'P 1'
#
loop_
_entity.id
_entity.type
_entity.pdbx_description
1 polymer ?
#
loop_
_entity_poly.entity_id
_entity_poly.type
_entity_poly.pdbx_seq_one_letter_code
_entity_poly.pdbx_strand_id
1 'polypeptide(L)'
;MVPADVSWSHATNTLSALDGALASSVAFIEADLSFDDGLVFMAHDPDDVPSRAARQDAAFPAWMSRLLTNTSTATCPGVKLDFKSAQAVHLVVTHLETLAMNTPVWLNADVLVGPRGRSPPAHDARQFIRECLRLPSAVPSLGWTTGPPGHPLGYTSHMIDEMTTLCKASQLMDVHVTFPVRAVDALAAPPEIYRLLDTSPFWTVTVWCGPEGANRDDILNAFDPRRTYVDVHP
;
A
#
# COMPACT_ATOMS: atom_id res chain seq x y z
N MET A 1 0.24 16.99 9.91
CA MET A 1 0.97 16.69 8.66
C MET A 1 -0.06 16.62 7.55
N VAL A 2 0.17 17.27 6.42
CA VAL A 2 -0.69 17.16 5.23
C VAL A 2 -0.31 15.85 4.50
N PRO A 3 -1.24 15.05 3.96
CA PRO A 3 -0.93 13.80 3.24
C PRO A 3 0.20 13.92 2.21
N ALA A 4 0.24 15.01 1.44
CA ALA A 4 1.27 15.25 0.44
C ALA A 4 2.69 15.43 1.00
N ASP A 5 2.83 15.72 2.30
CA ASP A 5 4.12 15.93 2.97
C ASP A 5 4.64 14.67 3.69
N VAL A 6 3.87 13.56 3.64
CA VAL A 6 4.33 12.27 4.15
C VAL A 6 5.52 11.80 3.34
N SER A 7 6.63 11.55 4.03
CA SER A 7 7.85 10.96 3.49
C SER A 7 7.85 9.44 3.67
N TRP A 8 8.48 8.74 2.74
CA TRP A 8 8.42 7.28 2.62
C TRP A 8 9.83 6.67 2.62
N SER A 9 9.97 5.53 3.30
CA SER A 9 11.00 4.54 2.98
C SER A 9 10.33 3.42 2.20
N HIS A 10 10.82 3.12 1.00
CA HIS A 10 10.17 2.17 0.09
C HIS A 10 10.93 0.83 0.07
N ALA A 11 10.21 -0.26 -0.18
CA ALA A 11 10.73 -1.62 -0.28
C ALA A 11 11.69 -1.96 0.88
N THR A 12 11.30 -1.60 2.10
CA THR A 12 12.13 -1.70 3.32
C THR A 12 12.14 -3.14 3.84
N ASN A 13 12.54 -4.07 2.98
CA ASN A 13 12.33 -5.50 3.18
C ASN A 13 13.41 -6.16 4.05
N THR A 14 14.58 -5.52 4.22
CA THR A 14 15.67 -6.06 5.04
C THR A 14 15.74 -5.38 6.40
N LEU A 15 16.26 -6.09 7.42
CA LEU A 15 16.50 -5.49 8.73
C LEU A 15 17.47 -4.31 8.68
N SER A 16 18.47 -4.36 7.80
CA SER A 16 19.40 -3.25 7.59
C SER A 16 18.72 -2.02 6.99
N ALA A 17 17.81 -2.22 6.02
CA ALA A 17 17.04 -1.12 5.45
C ALA A 17 16.07 -0.53 6.50
N LEU A 18 15.45 -1.40 7.30
CA LEU A 18 14.58 -1.00 8.40
C LEU A 18 15.33 -0.15 9.43
N ASP A 19 16.53 -0.56 9.83
CA ASP A 19 17.39 0.23 10.74
C ASP A 19 17.74 1.60 10.15
N GLY A 20 18.05 1.66 8.86
CA GLY A 20 18.30 2.91 8.15
C GLY A 20 17.08 3.83 8.15
N ALA A 21 15.90 3.28 7.88
CA ALA A 21 14.64 4.02 7.89
C ALA A 21 14.30 4.54 9.30
N LEU A 22 14.48 3.71 10.34
CA LEU A 22 14.25 4.08 11.74
C LEU A 22 15.24 5.12 12.27
N ALA A 23 16.46 5.15 11.73
CA ALA A 23 17.44 6.19 12.03
C ALA A 23 17.17 7.51 11.27
N SER A 24 16.24 7.49 10.31
CA SER A 24 15.81 8.65 9.53
C SER A 24 14.53 9.28 10.09
N SER A 25 14.07 10.37 9.48
CA SER A 25 12.82 11.05 9.84
C SER A 25 11.69 10.75 8.84
N VAL A 26 11.68 9.56 8.23
CA VAL A 26 10.55 9.17 7.35
C VAL A 26 9.26 9.06 8.16
N ALA A 27 8.14 9.46 7.55
CA ALA A 27 6.84 9.37 8.21
C ALA A 27 6.23 7.97 8.07
N PHE A 28 6.52 7.26 6.98
CA PHE A 28 6.06 5.90 6.72
C PHE A 28 7.16 5.00 6.18
N ILE A 29 7.09 3.73 6.54
CA ILE A 29 7.90 2.64 6.03
C ILE A 29 6.99 1.70 5.25
N GLU A 30 7.22 1.57 3.95
CA GLU A 30 6.60 0.57 3.11
C GLU A 30 7.50 -0.67 3.00
N ALA A 31 6.88 -1.85 3.08
CA ALA A 31 7.56 -3.12 2.92
C ALA A 31 6.63 -4.18 2.31
N ASP A 32 7.21 -5.00 1.43
CA ASP A 32 6.51 -6.03 0.68
C ASP A 32 6.44 -7.35 1.46
N LEU A 33 5.32 -8.07 1.33
CA LEU A 33 5.06 -9.34 2.00
C LEU A 33 4.77 -10.44 1.00
N SER A 34 5.66 -11.42 0.96
CA SER A 34 5.51 -12.65 0.18
C SER A 34 5.27 -13.86 1.08
N PHE A 35 4.77 -14.93 0.49
CA PHE A 35 4.46 -16.18 1.18
C PHE A 35 5.03 -17.38 0.43
N ASP A 36 5.62 -18.31 1.16
CA ASP A 36 5.98 -19.64 0.66
C ASP A 36 6.00 -20.67 1.80
N ASP A 37 5.49 -21.88 1.53
CA ASP A 37 5.51 -23.03 2.45
C ASP A 37 5.16 -22.70 3.92
N GLY A 38 4.10 -21.90 4.13
CA GLY A 38 3.63 -21.52 5.48
C GLY A 38 4.41 -20.38 6.14
N LEU A 39 5.41 -19.81 5.47
CA LEU A 39 6.23 -18.71 5.96
C LEU A 39 5.88 -17.41 5.25
N VAL A 40 5.61 -16.36 6.03
CA VAL A 40 5.51 -14.98 5.53
C VAL A 40 6.86 -14.29 5.72
N PHE A 41 7.38 -13.70 4.66
CA PHE A 41 8.68 -13.04 4.65
C PHE A 41 8.64 -11.74 3.84
N MET A 42 9.60 -10.86 4.13
CA MET A 42 9.70 -9.54 3.53
C MET A 42 10.35 -9.63 2.15
N ALA A 43 9.55 -9.53 1.08
CA ALA A 43 10.03 -9.58 -0.31
C ALA A 43 8.95 -9.15 -1.30
N HIS A 44 9.38 -8.50 -2.39
CA HIS A 44 8.49 -8.11 -3.47
C HIS A 44 8.13 -9.30 -4.37
N ASP A 45 9.14 -10.09 -4.74
CA ASP A 45 8.97 -11.37 -5.43
C ASP A 45 9.60 -12.50 -4.59
N PRO A 46 8.99 -13.69 -4.50
CA PRO A 46 9.61 -14.85 -3.88
C PRO A 46 11.03 -15.19 -4.40
N ASP A 47 11.34 -14.81 -5.63
CA ASP A 47 12.66 -15.00 -6.26
C ASP A 47 13.72 -14.03 -5.73
N ASP A 48 13.34 -12.89 -5.11
CA ASP A 48 14.28 -11.97 -4.44
C ASP A 48 14.95 -12.64 -3.24
N VAL A 49 14.26 -13.61 -2.62
CA VAL A 49 14.71 -14.38 -1.46
C VAL A 49 14.54 -15.87 -1.77
N PRO A 50 15.41 -16.45 -2.61
CA PRO A 50 15.12 -17.72 -3.28
C PRO A 50 15.32 -18.95 -2.39
N SER A 51 16.03 -18.83 -1.26
CA SER A 51 16.30 -19.96 -0.36
C SER A 51 15.45 -19.90 0.90
N ARG A 52 15.03 -21.07 1.39
CA ARG A 52 14.26 -21.17 2.64
C ARG A 52 14.98 -20.54 3.84
N ALA A 53 16.30 -20.70 3.94
CA ALA A 53 17.11 -20.08 5.00
C ALA A 53 17.03 -18.55 4.93
N ALA A 54 17.22 -17.97 3.73
CA ALA A 54 17.09 -16.52 3.55
C ALA A 54 15.66 -16.02 3.83
N ARG A 55 14.62 -16.80 3.50
CA ARG A 55 13.22 -16.47 3.85
C ARG A 55 13.00 -16.45 5.36
N GLN A 56 13.66 -17.33 6.11
CA GLN A 56 13.62 -17.32 7.58
C GLN A 56 14.31 -16.09 8.16
N ASP A 57 15.44 -15.68 7.58
CA ASP A 57 16.14 -14.45 7.97
C ASP A 57 15.31 -13.19 7.66
N ALA A 58 14.49 -13.24 6.61
CA ALA A 58 13.55 -12.19 6.20
C ALA A 58 12.13 -12.38 6.80
N ALA A 59 11.94 -13.22 7.81
CA ALA A 59 10.60 -13.53 8.32
C ALA A 59 9.88 -12.30 8.90
N PHE A 60 8.60 -12.15 8.57
CA PHE A 60 7.78 -11.01 9.01
C PHE A 60 7.77 -10.80 10.53
N PRO A 61 7.62 -11.83 11.40
CA PRO A 61 7.63 -11.61 12.85
C PRO A 61 8.96 -11.02 13.36
N ALA A 62 10.09 -11.39 12.75
CA ALA A 62 11.39 -10.85 13.13
C ALA A 62 11.52 -9.38 12.71
N TRP A 63 11.07 -9.04 11.50
CA TRP A 63 11.03 -7.66 11.00
C TRP A 63 10.10 -6.78 11.85
N MET A 64 8.90 -7.26 12.17
CA MET A 64 7.93 -6.54 13.00
C MET A 64 8.44 -6.35 14.43
N SER A 65 9.09 -7.36 15.02
CA SER A 65 9.74 -7.23 16.33
C SER A 65 10.86 -6.17 16.30
N ARG A 66 11.67 -6.13 15.24
CA ARG A 66 12.71 -5.11 15.07
C ARG A 66 12.13 -3.70 14.97
N LEU A 67 11.03 -3.53 14.25
CA LEU A 67 10.29 -2.27 14.20
C LEU A 67 9.86 -1.85 15.63
N LEU A 68 9.10 -2.71 16.32
CA LEU A 68 8.49 -2.35 17.62
C LEU A 68 9.49 -2.13 18.76
N THR A 69 10.67 -2.76 18.70
CA THR A 69 11.72 -2.57 19.72
C THR A 69 12.41 -1.21 19.63
N ASN A 70 12.51 -0.63 18.43
CA ASN A 70 13.15 0.67 18.20
C ASN A 70 12.19 1.85 18.36
N THR A 71 10.89 1.61 18.42
CA THR A 71 9.84 2.66 18.45
C THR A 71 9.55 3.20 19.84
N SER A 72 10.47 3.03 20.80
CA SER A 72 10.40 3.61 22.15
C SER A 72 10.79 5.09 22.20
N THR A 73 11.06 5.71 21.05
CA THR A 73 11.36 7.14 20.89
C THR A 73 10.16 7.91 20.32
N ALA A 74 10.11 9.23 20.54
CA ALA A 74 8.92 10.08 20.46
C ALA A 74 8.21 10.20 19.08
N THR A 75 8.72 9.57 18.02
CA THR A 75 8.10 9.56 16.69
C THR A 75 8.36 8.23 15.98
N CYS A 76 7.44 7.28 16.10
CA CYS A 76 7.45 6.03 15.33
C CYS A 76 6.86 6.30 13.92
N PRO A 77 7.53 5.89 12.83
CA PRO A 77 6.94 5.95 11.50
C PRO A 77 5.75 5.00 11.39
N GLY A 78 4.74 5.36 10.62
CA GLY A 78 3.70 4.41 10.19
C GLY A 78 4.28 3.31 9.31
N VAL A 79 3.54 2.21 9.14
CA VAL A 79 3.93 1.10 8.28
C VAL A 79 2.87 0.81 7.24
N LYS A 80 3.29 0.68 5.98
CA LYS A 80 2.45 0.21 4.88
C LYS A 80 2.93 -1.19 4.48
N LEU A 81 2.11 -2.18 4.75
CA LEU A 81 2.38 -3.59 4.45
C LEU A 81 1.80 -3.92 3.07
N ASP A 82 2.66 -4.13 2.08
CA ASP A 82 2.26 -4.42 0.70
C ASP A 82 2.23 -5.91 0.41
N PHE A 83 1.03 -6.48 0.39
CA PHE A 83 0.82 -7.91 0.21
C PHE A 83 0.99 -8.33 -1.25
N LYS A 84 1.99 -9.16 -1.51
CA LYS A 84 2.24 -9.78 -2.82
C LYS A 84 1.59 -11.15 -2.95
N SER A 85 1.30 -11.79 -1.81
CA SER A 85 0.65 -13.09 -1.73
C SER A 85 -0.61 -13.04 -0.88
N ALA A 86 -1.75 -13.51 -1.40
CA ALA A 86 -3.02 -13.52 -0.67
C ALA A 86 -2.97 -14.38 0.60
N GLN A 87 -2.15 -15.44 0.59
CA GLN A 87 -1.93 -16.35 1.72
C GLN A 87 -1.28 -15.65 2.92
N ALA A 88 -0.53 -14.56 2.71
CA ALA A 88 0.11 -13.81 3.79
C ALA A 88 -0.90 -12.98 4.60
N VAL A 89 -1.98 -12.51 3.96
CA VAL A 89 -2.92 -11.53 4.53
C VAL A 89 -3.47 -12.00 5.88
N HIS A 90 -4.07 -13.20 5.92
CA HIS A 90 -4.68 -13.72 7.14
C HIS A 90 -3.66 -13.93 8.26
N LEU A 91 -2.46 -14.44 7.93
CA LEU A 91 -1.40 -14.72 8.91
C LEU A 91 -0.86 -13.43 9.52
N VAL A 92 -0.64 -12.42 8.70
CA VAL A 92 -0.15 -11.10 9.13
C VAL A 92 -1.19 -10.37 9.95
N VAL A 93 -2.45 -10.29 9.48
CA VAL A 93 -3.53 -9.63 10.22
C VAL A 93 -3.73 -10.29 11.59
N THR A 94 -3.74 -11.63 11.63
CA THR A 94 -3.85 -12.37 12.90
C THR A 94 -2.65 -12.11 13.82
N HIS A 95 -1.44 -11.98 13.29
CA HIS A 95 -0.28 -11.60 14.09
C HIS A 95 -0.44 -10.17 14.63
N LEU A 96 -0.85 -9.21 13.81
CA LEU A 96 -1.03 -7.81 14.19
C LEU A 96 -2.09 -7.63 15.29
N GLU A 97 -3.18 -8.41 15.28
CA GLU A 97 -4.20 -8.40 16.36
C GLU A 97 -3.60 -8.74 17.75
N THR A 98 -2.51 -9.51 17.79
CA THR A 98 -1.85 -9.88 19.05
C THR A 98 -0.90 -8.80 19.58
N LEU A 99 -0.60 -7.78 18.78
CA LEU A 99 0.38 -6.76 19.09
C LEU A 99 -0.29 -5.49 19.61
N ALA A 100 0.18 -5.01 20.76
CA ALA A 100 -0.16 -3.68 21.24
C ALA A 100 0.78 -2.66 20.58
N MET A 101 0.35 -2.07 19.46
CA MET A 101 1.12 -1.06 18.74
C MET A 101 0.36 0.25 18.60
N ASN A 102 1.08 1.37 18.74
CA ASN A 102 0.59 2.71 18.43
C ASN A 102 1.02 3.16 17.02
N THR A 103 1.67 2.27 16.28
CA THR A 103 2.13 2.51 14.92
C THR A 103 0.94 2.53 13.97
N PRO A 104 0.74 3.61 13.17
CA PRO A 104 -0.26 3.59 12.10
C PRO A 104 0.05 2.45 11.11
N VAL A 105 -0.94 1.63 10.79
CA VAL A 105 -0.77 0.50 9.85
C VAL A 105 -1.64 0.71 8.63
N TRP A 106 -1.06 0.55 7.45
CA TRP A 106 -1.78 0.45 6.19
C TRP A 106 -1.63 -0.96 5.64
N LEU A 107 -2.72 -1.53 5.16
CA LEU A 107 -2.75 -2.85 4.54
C LEU A 107 -2.98 -2.66 3.05
N ASN A 108 -1.95 -2.91 2.25
CA ASN A 108 -1.94 -2.62 0.82
C ASN A 108 -2.03 -3.88 -0.02
N ALA A 109 -2.94 -3.89 -1.00
CA ALA A 109 -2.99 -4.94 -2.01
C ALA A 109 -3.67 -4.44 -3.27
N ASP A 110 -3.24 -4.96 -4.42
CA ASP A 110 -4.00 -4.85 -5.67
C ASP A 110 -5.19 -5.81 -5.63
N VAL A 111 -6.40 -5.27 -5.70
CA VAL A 111 -7.66 -6.02 -5.56
C VAL A 111 -8.56 -5.94 -6.77
N LEU A 112 -8.25 -5.07 -7.73
CA LEU A 112 -8.98 -4.92 -9.00
C LEU A 112 -8.02 -4.79 -10.19
N VAL A 113 -8.53 -4.96 -11.40
CA VAL A 113 -7.76 -4.76 -12.64
C VAL A 113 -7.78 -3.28 -13.02
N GLY A 114 -6.59 -2.70 -13.21
CA GLY A 114 -6.42 -1.28 -13.51
C GLY A 114 -5.89 -1.00 -14.91
N PRO A 115 -5.40 0.22 -15.14
CA PRO A 115 -4.82 0.63 -16.41
C PRO A 115 -3.77 -0.35 -16.89
N ARG A 116 -3.97 -0.88 -18.10
CA ARG A 116 -3.04 -1.80 -18.77
C ARG A 116 -2.88 -3.15 -18.05
N GLY A 117 -3.54 -3.38 -16.91
CA GLY A 117 -3.56 -4.65 -16.20
C GLY A 117 -4.25 -5.71 -17.04
N ARG A 118 -3.58 -6.85 -17.24
CA ARG A 118 -4.10 -7.96 -18.08
C ARG A 118 -4.43 -9.21 -17.27
N SER A 119 -3.79 -9.36 -16.11
CA SER A 119 -4.01 -10.48 -15.21
C SER A 119 -4.95 -10.05 -14.08
N PRO A 120 -5.86 -10.92 -13.64
CA PRO A 120 -6.58 -10.70 -12.40
C PRO A 120 -5.61 -10.49 -11.23
N PRO A 121 -5.97 -9.66 -10.24
CA PRO A 121 -5.20 -9.54 -9.01
C PRO A 121 -5.08 -10.89 -8.30
N ALA A 122 -3.98 -11.07 -7.56
CA ALA A 122 -3.77 -12.27 -6.74
C ALA A 122 -4.74 -12.35 -5.55
N HIS A 123 -5.33 -11.21 -5.16
CA HIS A 123 -6.15 -11.07 -3.95
C HIS A 123 -7.64 -11.06 -4.29
N ASP A 124 -8.44 -11.87 -3.59
CA ASP A 124 -9.89 -11.68 -3.57
C ASP A 124 -10.22 -10.40 -2.81
N ALA A 125 -10.83 -9.44 -3.52
CA ALA A 125 -11.09 -8.11 -3.00
C ALA A 125 -11.92 -8.11 -1.71
N ARG A 126 -12.97 -8.95 -1.65
CA ARG A 126 -13.89 -8.98 -0.50
C ARG A 126 -13.22 -9.66 0.70
N GLN A 127 -12.42 -10.69 0.47
CA GLN A 127 -11.65 -11.34 1.51
C GLN A 127 -10.59 -10.40 2.08
N PHE A 128 -9.83 -9.70 1.22
CA PHE A 128 -8.85 -8.73 1.67
C PHE A 128 -9.48 -7.63 2.54
N ILE A 129 -10.59 -7.03 2.08
CA ILE A 129 -11.29 -6.01 2.87
C ILE A 129 -11.81 -6.56 4.21
N ARG A 130 -12.36 -7.80 4.22
CA ARG A 130 -12.79 -8.44 5.47
C ARG A 130 -11.64 -8.60 6.46
N GLU A 131 -10.45 -8.97 5.98
CA GLU A 131 -9.25 -9.07 6.81
C GLU A 131 -8.81 -7.69 7.32
N CYS A 132 -8.83 -6.65 6.48
CA CYS A 132 -8.51 -5.29 6.92
C CYS A 132 -9.44 -4.79 8.03
N LEU A 133 -10.75 -5.08 7.94
CA LEU A 133 -11.75 -4.65 8.91
C LEU A 133 -11.61 -5.31 10.29
N ARG A 134 -10.80 -6.37 10.42
CA ARG A 134 -10.41 -6.94 11.72
C ARG A 134 -9.48 -6.04 12.52
N LEU A 135 -8.81 -5.09 11.87
CA LEU A 135 -7.94 -4.09 12.49
C LEU A 135 -8.54 -2.68 12.31
N PRO A 136 -9.45 -2.23 13.20
CA PRO A 136 -10.20 -0.99 13.00
C PRO A 136 -9.34 0.29 12.93
N SER A 137 -8.11 0.24 13.44
CA SER A 137 -7.14 1.34 13.37
C SER A 137 -6.28 1.32 12.09
N ALA A 138 -6.35 0.24 11.30
CA ALA A 138 -5.61 0.13 10.05
C ALA A 138 -6.35 0.81 8.89
N VAL A 139 -5.59 1.36 7.95
CA VAL A 139 -6.11 1.96 6.72
C VAL A 139 -6.06 0.92 5.60
N PRO A 140 -7.20 0.53 5.01
CA PRO A 140 -7.20 -0.23 3.77
C PRO A 140 -6.58 0.60 2.63
N SER A 141 -5.59 0.04 1.96
CA SER A 141 -4.93 0.62 0.79
C SER A 141 -5.24 -0.26 -0.43
N LEU A 142 -6.30 0.11 -1.16
CA LEU A 142 -6.92 -0.74 -2.19
C LEU A 142 -6.44 -0.34 -3.58
N GLY A 143 -5.54 -1.13 -4.15
CA GLY A 143 -4.89 -0.86 -5.43
C GLY A 143 -5.56 -1.55 -6.62
N TRP A 144 -5.01 -1.24 -7.79
CA TRP A 144 -5.28 -1.95 -9.02
C TRP A 144 -4.00 -2.48 -9.63
N THR A 145 -4.05 -3.68 -10.21
CA THR A 145 -2.94 -4.18 -11.04
C THR A 145 -2.72 -3.24 -12.22
N THR A 146 -1.47 -2.89 -12.53
CA THR A 146 -1.14 -2.08 -13.71
C THR A 146 -0.27 -2.84 -14.69
N GLY A 147 -0.32 -2.46 -15.97
CA GLY A 147 0.46 -3.09 -17.03
C GLY A 147 1.69 -2.30 -17.48
N PRO A 148 2.44 -2.86 -18.44
CA PRO A 148 3.62 -2.20 -19.02
C PRO A 148 3.25 -0.94 -19.84
N PRO A 149 4.20 -0.03 -20.08
CA PRO A 149 4.04 1.11 -20.98
C PRO A 149 3.70 0.70 -22.42
N GLY A 150 3.09 1.61 -23.19
CA GLY A 150 2.76 1.42 -24.62
C GLY A 150 1.28 1.19 -24.96
N HIS A 151 0.39 1.28 -23.97
CA HIS A 151 -1.07 1.28 -24.11
C HIS A 151 -1.65 2.61 -23.64
N PRO A 152 -2.91 2.96 -23.96
CA PRO A 152 -3.51 4.21 -23.49
C PRO A 152 -3.41 4.31 -21.97
N LEU A 153 -2.96 5.48 -21.52
CA LEU A 153 -2.87 5.84 -20.11
C LEU A 153 -4.25 6.21 -19.57
N GLY A 154 -4.41 6.11 -18.26
CA GLY A 154 -5.59 6.63 -17.57
C GLY A 154 -6.46 5.57 -16.93
N TYR A 155 -6.97 5.89 -15.75
CA TYR A 155 -8.07 5.16 -15.14
C TYR A 155 -9.35 5.43 -15.93
N THR A 156 -10.06 4.36 -16.29
CA THR A 156 -11.35 4.45 -17.00
C THR A 156 -12.49 4.60 -16.01
N SER A 157 -13.64 5.12 -16.46
CA SER A 157 -14.83 5.22 -15.60
C SER A 157 -15.26 3.86 -15.05
N HIS A 158 -15.13 2.79 -15.84
CA HIS A 158 -15.39 1.42 -15.38
C HIS A 158 -14.53 1.02 -14.18
N MET A 159 -13.22 1.27 -14.24
CA MET A 159 -12.29 0.94 -13.15
C MET A 159 -12.64 1.67 -11.84
N ILE A 160 -13.03 2.95 -11.96
CA ILE A 160 -13.46 3.74 -10.80
C ILE A 160 -14.82 3.30 -10.28
N ASP A 161 -15.76 2.93 -11.16
CA ASP A 161 -17.08 2.42 -10.78
C ASP A 161 -16.99 1.09 -10.04
N GLU A 162 -16.12 0.18 -10.49
CA GLU A 162 -15.88 -1.10 -9.83
C GLU A 162 -15.32 -0.90 -8.42
N MET A 163 -14.29 -0.07 -8.26
CA MET A 163 -13.72 0.23 -6.94
C MET A 163 -14.74 0.90 -6.02
N THR A 164 -15.46 1.89 -6.55
CA THR A 164 -16.50 2.61 -5.80
C THR A 164 -17.61 1.65 -5.32
N THR A 165 -18.05 0.74 -6.19
CA THR A 165 -19.07 -0.26 -5.88
C THR A 165 -18.57 -1.27 -4.84
N LEU A 166 -17.32 -1.73 -4.97
CA LEU A 166 -16.67 -2.60 -4.01
C LEU A 166 -16.64 -1.96 -2.61
N CYS A 167 -16.20 -0.70 -2.51
CA CYS A 167 -16.13 0.03 -1.24
C CYS A 167 -17.51 0.24 -0.61
N LYS A 168 -18.51 0.66 -1.40
CA LYS A 168 -19.91 0.81 -0.94
C LYS A 168 -20.48 -0.50 -0.42
N ALA A 169 -20.29 -1.59 -1.16
CA ALA A 169 -20.78 -2.91 -0.77
C ALA A 169 -20.06 -3.50 0.46
N SER A 170 -18.87 -2.99 0.78
CA SER A 170 -18.02 -3.48 1.88
C SER A 170 -17.97 -2.52 3.07
N GLN A 171 -18.92 -1.58 3.17
CA GLN A 171 -19.08 -0.65 4.30
C GLN A 171 -17.88 0.28 4.54
N LEU A 172 -17.16 0.65 3.47
CA LEU A 172 -15.97 1.51 3.57
C LEU A 172 -16.26 3.01 3.42
N MET A 173 -17.54 3.43 3.43
CA MET A 173 -17.92 4.83 3.19
C MET A 173 -17.45 5.78 4.29
N ASP A 174 -17.42 5.31 5.54
CA ASP A 174 -17.00 6.07 6.72
C ASP A 174 -15.63 5.63 7.26
N VAL A 175 -14.89 4.85 6.45
CA VAL A 175 -13.56 4.36 6.78
C VAL A 175 -12.53 5.16 5.99
N HIS A 176 -11.41 5.52 6.62
CA HIS A 176 -10.28 6.09 5.87
C HIS A 176 -9.72 4.99 4.96
N VAL A 177 -9.90 5.17 3.65
CA VAL A 177 -9.34 4.31 2.60
C VAL A 177 -8.38 5.16 1.78
N THR A 178 -7.25 4.58 1.42
CA THR A 178 -6.40 5.15 0.38
C THR A 178 -6.38 4.25 -0.85
N PHE A 179 -6.27 4.87 -2.02
CA PHE A 179 -6.23 4.17 -3.30
C PHE A 179 -4.85 4.40 -3.95
N PRO A 180 -3.97 3.38 -3.95
CA PRO A 180 -2.72 3.41 -4.72
C PRO A 180 -3.00 3.58 -6.20
N VAL A 181 -2.55 4.70 -6.76
CA VAL A 181 -2.69 5.00 -8.19
C VAL A 181 -1.35 5.30 -8.82
N ARG A 182 -1.11 4.72 -10.00
CA ARG A 182 0.14 4.97 -10.74
C ARG A 182 0.09 6.37 -11.32
N ALA A 183 1.12 7.17 -11.06
CA ALA A 183 1.16 8.60 -11.36
C ALA A 183 0.81 8.92 -12.81
N VAL A 184 1.43 8.23 -13.78
CA VAL A 184 1.18 8.47 -15.21
C VAL A 184 -0.27 8.22 -15.63
N ASP A 185 -0.94 7.26 -14.98
CA ASP A 185 -2.35 6.95 -15.26
C ASP A 185 -3.29 7.91 -14.51
N ALA A 186 -2.96 8.28 -13.27
CA ALA A 186 -3.73 9.27 -12.52
C ALA A 186 -3.71 10.64 -13.22
N LEU A 187 -2.51 11.11 -13.62
CA LEU A 187 -2.32 12.39 -14.32
C LEU A 187 -2.96 12.41 -15.71
N ALA A 188 -3.13 11.26 -16.35
CA ALA A 188 -3.86 11.14 -17.61
C ALA A 188 -5.39 11.16 -17.45
N ALA A 189 -5.91 10.88 -16.25
CA ALA A 189 -7.34 10.86 -15.95
C ALA A 189 -7.73 11.59 -14.64
N PRO A 190 -7.34 12.86 -14.40
CA PRO A 190 -7.68 13.55 -13.14
C PRO A 190 -9.18 13.58 -12.82
N PRO A 191 -10.11 13.81 -13.79
CA PRO A 191 -11.55 13.79 -13.50
C PRO A 191 -12.03 12.46 -12.89
N GLU A 192 -11.46 11.33 -13.29
CA GLU A 192 -11.85 10.01 -12.77
C GLU A 192 -11.33 9.79 -11.34
N ILE A 193 -10.12 10.28 -11.04
CA ILE A 193 -9.58 10.27 -9.68
C ILE A 193 -10.43 11.14 -8.74
N TYR A 194 -10.81 12.35 -9.17
CA TYR A 194 -11.71 13.19 -8.38
C TYR A 194 -13.09 12.56 -8.19
N ARG A 195 -13.64 11.90 -9.21
CA ARG A 195 -14.93 11.19 -9.08
C ARG A 195 -14.89 10.07 -8.03
N LEU A 196 -13.77 9.37 -7.90
CA LEU A 196 -13.55 8.42 -6.81
C LEU A 196 -13.54 9.15 -5.46
N LEU A 197 -12.72 10.19 -5.34
CA LEU A 197 -12.56 10.96 -4.11
C LEU A 197 -13.84 11.68 -3.67
N ASP A 198 -14.66 12.18 -4.58
CA ASP A 198 -15.92 12.87 -4.27
C ASP A 198 -16.99 11.92 -3.71
N THR A 199 -16.79 10.61 -3.81
CA THR A 199 -17.71 9.62 -3.24
C THR A 199 -17.69 9.61 -1.71
N SER A 200 -16.55 9.84 -1.07
CA SER A 200 -16.45 9.92 0.39
C SER A 200 -15.36 10.92 0.82
N PRO A 201 -15.63 11.78 1.82
CA PRO A 201 -14.62 12.70 2.35
C PRO A 201 -13.48 11.99 3.08
N PHE A 202 -13.67 10.72 3.47
CA PHE A 202 -12.66 9.91 4.16
C PHE A 202 -11.68 9.24 3.20
N TRP A 203 -11.89 9.36 1.90
CA TRP A 203 -11.05 8.69 0.92
C TRP A 203 -9.88 9.56 0.46
N THR A 204 -8.76 8.91 0.19
CA THR A 204 -7.51 9.53 -0.27
C THR A 204 -6.92 8.73 -1.42
N VAL A 205 -5.98 9.30 -2.16
CA VAL A 205 -5.16 8.54 -3.11
C VAL A 205 -3.71 8.54 -2.65
N THR A 206 -3.01 7.43 -2.91
CA THR A 206 -1.56 7.32 -2.74
C THR A 206 -0.95 7.21 -4.13
N VAL A 207 -0.36 8.30 -4.61
CA VAL A 207 0.18 8.37 -5.96
C VAL A 207 1.61 7.83 -5.95
N TRP A 208 1.86 6.75 -6.68
CA TRP A 208 3.16 6.09 -6.79
C TRP A 208 3.70 6.14 -8.22
N CYS A 209 5.02 6.07 -8.40
CA CYS A 209 5.65 6.08 -9.72
C CYS A 209 6.15 4.70 -10.15
N GLY A 210 5.90 4.33 -11.40
CA GLY A 210 6.53 3.18 -12.04
C GLY A 210 7.88 3.55 -12.67
N PRO A 211 8.45 2.69 -13.52
CA PRO A 211 9.71 2.95 -14.24
C PRO A 211 9.71 4.20 -15.11
N GLU A 212 8.54 4.73 -15.48
CA GLU A 212 8.41 6.00 -16.21
C GLU A 212 8.83 7.22 -15.37
N GLY A 213 8.88 7.08 -14.04
CA GLY A 213 9.03 8.18 -13.11
C GLY A 213 7.76 9.04 -13.00
N ALA A 214 7.80 10.03 -12.11
CA ALA A 214 6.77 11.05 -11.99
C ALA A 214 7.34 12.31 -11.36
N ASN A 215 6.90 13.47 -11.83
CA ASN A 215 7.24 14.74 -11.19
C ASN A 215 6.25 15.03 -10.05
N ARG A 216 6.77 15.34 -8.86
CA ARG A 216 5.96 15.66 -7.69
C ARG A 216 5.10 16.91 -7.88
N ASP A 217 5.62 17.95 -8.51
CA ASP A 217 4.88 19.20 -8.72
C ASP A 217 3.72 18.99 -9.69
N ASP A 218 3.88 18.15 -10.73
CA ASP A 218 2.77 17.77 -11.62
C ASP A 218 1.63 17.09 -10.84
N ILE A 219 1.97 16.19 -9.90
CA ILE A 219 1.00 15.53 -9.02
C ILE A 219 0.27 16.55 -8.14
N LEU A 220 1.01 17.49 -7.53
CA LEU A 220 0.42 18.49 -6.64
C LEU A 220 -0.36 19.59 -7.36
N ASN A 221 -0.03 19.87 -8.62
CA ASN A 221 -0.80 20.76 -9.47
C ASN A 221 -2.11 20.11 -9.91
N ALA A 222 -2.14 18.79 -10.06
CA ALA A 222 -3.33 18.04 -10.47
C ALA A 222 -4.26 17.69 -9.30
N PHE A 223 -3.73 17.37 -8.12
CA PHE A 223 -4.49 16.78 -7.01
C PHE A 223 -4.40 17.55 -5.70
N ASP A 224 -5.51 17.61 -4.94
CA ASP A 224 -5.54 18.27 -3.63
C ASP A 224 -4.51 17.63 -2.66
N PRO A 225 -3.52 18.40 -2.15
CA PRO A 225 -2.48 17.87 -1.28
C PRO A 225 -3.03 17.31 0.05
N ARG A 226 -4.24 17.73 0.45
CA ARG A 226 -4.90 17.25 1.67
C ARG A 226 -5.56 15.88 1.50
N ARG A 227 -5.67 15.38 0.27
CA ARG A 227 -6.28 14.08 -0.05
C ARG A 227 -5.35 13.16 -0.85
N THR A 228 -4.09 13.56 -1.02
CA THR A 228 -3.12 12.91 -1.89
C THR A 228 -1.85 12.66 -1.11
N TYR A 229 -1.53 11.40 -0.88
CA TYR A 229 -0.20 10.98 -0.48
C TYR A 229 0.68 10.85 -1.73
N VAL A 230 1.92 11.34 -1.65
CA VAL A 230 2.86 11.31 -2.77
C VAL A 230 4.00 10.36 -2.44
N ASP A 231 3.92 9.15 -3.00
CA ASP A 231 4.78 7.99 -2.79
C ASP A 231 5.68 7.80 -4.03
N VAL A 232 6.42 8.86 -4.39
CA VAL A 232 7.31 8.87 -5.56
C VAL A 232 8.75 9.13 -5.12
N HIS A 233 9.70 8.47 -5.77
CA HIS A 233 11.11 8.76 -5.54
C HIS A 233 11.49 10.14 -6.10
N PRO A 234 12.42 10.87 -5.47
CA PRO A 234 13.01 12.08 -6.05
C PRO A 234 13.81 11.81 -7.33
#